data_AF-A0A2G8RHY2-F1
#
_entry.id   AF-A0A2G8RHY2-F1
#
_cell.length_a   1.000
_cell.length_b   1.000
_cell.length_c   1.000
_cell.angle_alpha   90.00
_cell.angle_beta   90.00
_cell.angle_gamma   90.00
#
_symmetry.space_group_name_H-M   'P 1'
#
loop_
_entity.id
_entity.type
_entity.pdbx_description
1 polymer ?
#
loop_
_entity_poly.entity_id
_entity_poly.type
_entity_poly.pdbx_seq_one_letter_code
_entity_poly.pdbx_strand_id
1 'polypeptide(L)'
;MTRSARGTLETPGRNVVQKAGLNRSTLDAAPAVFLNMLRYKAEEAGSEFFEARPKPSQRCPDCGTLCNKGLSERQHRCGCGCSLGRDKAAARVLLQWGLQEAQRLNEERMETISTAGTVVGQAAA
;
A
#
# COMPACT_ATOMS: atom_id res chain seq x y z
N MET A 1 -6.98 8.97 -9.52
CA MET A 1 -5.96 8.01 -10.00
C MET A 1 -6.04 7.67 -11.50
N THR A 2 -6.79 8.41 -12.32
CA THR A 2 -6.67 8.32 -13.80
C THR A 2 -6.41 9.73 -14.34
N ARG A 3 -5.28 9.90 -15.04
CA ARG A 3 -5.02 11.13 -15.81
C ARG A 3 -5.43 10.88 -17.24
N SER A 4 -6.19 11.81 -17.82
CA SER A 4 -6.52 11.77 -19.23
C SER A 4 -5.26 11.55 -20.07
N ALA A 5 -5.36 10.63 -21.02
CA ALA A 5 -4.30 10.37 -21.97
C ALA A 5 -4.36 11.33 -23.16
N ARG A 6 -5.47 12.06 -23.36
CA ARG A 6 -5.88 12.60 -24.66
C ARG A 6 -5.08 13.81 -25.16
N GLY A 7 -4.26 14.46 -24.31
CA GLY A 7 -3.47 15.64 -24.71
C GLY A 7 -4.31 16.79 -25.26
N THR A 8 -3.67 17.74 -25.94
CA THR A 8 -4.33 18.83 -26.68
C THR A 8 -4.04 18.70 -28.19
N LEU A 9 -4.59 19.60 -29.02
CA LEU A 9 -4.29 19.62 -30.46
C LEU A 9 -2.81 19.94 -30.72
N GLU A 10 -2.27 20.94 -30.02
CA GLU A 10 -0.85 21.36 -30.12
C GLU A 10 0.12 20.32 -29.54
N THR A 11 -0.31 19.57 -28.53
CA THR A 11 0.50 18.51 -27.90
C THR A 11 -0.32 17.24 -27.70
N PRO A 12 -0.42 16.39 -28.74
CA PRO A 12 -1.23 15.19 -28.68
C PRO A 12 -0.67 14.21 -27.66
N GLY A 13 -1.58 13.53 -26.96
CA GLY A 13 -1.20 12.58 -25.94
C GLY A 13 -0.70 11.25 -26.51
N ARG A 14 0.14 10.54 -25.73
CA ARG A 14 0.71 9.25 -26.13
C ARG A 14 -0.15 8.08 -25.63
N ASN A 15 -0.24 7.02 -26.43
CA ASN A 15 -0.96 5.78 -26.11
C ASN A 15 -2.43 5.99 -25.74
N VAL A 16 -3.11 6.98 -26.36
CA VAL A 16 -4.49 7.37 -26.00
C VAL A 16 -5.45 6.19 -26.11
N VAL A 17 -5.39 5.43 -27.21
CA VAL A 17 -6.27 4.29 -27.47
C VAL A 17 -6.00 3.15 -26.48
N GLN A 18 -4.74 2.78 -26.28
CA GLN A 18 -4.35 1.72 -25.34
C GLN A 18 -4.71 2.08 -23.90
N LYS A 19 -4.53 3.34 -23.50
CA LYS A 19 -4.80 3.82 -22.14
C LYS A 19 -6.29 4.10 -21.91
N ALA A 20 -7.09 4.36 -22.95
CA ALA A 20 -8.52 4.60 -22.81
C ALA A 20 -9.24 3.39 -22.20
N GLY A 21 -8.94 2.18 -22.70
CA GLY A 21 -9.50 0.93 -22.15
C GLY A 21 -9.13 0.73 -20.67
N LEU A 22 -7.83 0.80 -20.35
CA LEU A 22 -7.34 0.66 -18.98
C LEU A 22 -7.90 1.72 -18.02
N ASN A 23 -7.98 2.98 -18.47
CA ASN A 23 -8.56 4.06 -17.68
C ASN A 23 -10.04 3.79 -17.39
N ARG A 24 -10.80 3.31 -18.38
CA ARG A 24 -12.20 2.93 -18.21
C ARG A 24 -12.34 1.80 -17.19
N SER A 25 -11.55 0.74 -17.31
CA SER A 25 -11.54 -0.37 -16.33
C SER A 25 -11.15 0.07 -14.93
N THR A 26 -10.23 1.04 -14.81
CA THR A 26 -9.82 1.61 -13.52
C THR A 26 -10.92 2.46 -12.89
N LEU A 27 -11.66 3.22 -13.70
CA LEU A 27 -12.81 4.00 -13.24
C LEU A 27 -13.96 3.09 -12.79
N ASP A 28 -14.22 2.02 -13.55
CA ASP A 28 -15.23 1.02 -13.24
C ASP A 28 -14.95 0.28 -11.92
N ALA A 29 -13.69 -0.12 -11.70
CA ALA A 29 -13.26 -0.72 -10.44
C ALA A 29 -13.25 0.26 -9.24
N ALA A 30 -13.28 1.57 -9.50
CA ALA A 30 -13.32 2.64 -8.51
C ALA A 30 -12.41 2.48 -7.26
N PRO A 31 -11.13 2.10 -7.38
CA PRO A 31 -10.28 1.74 -6.24
C PRO A 31 -10.07 2.90 -5.25
N ALA A 32 -10.02 4.14 -5.73
CA ALA A 32 -9.89 5.31 -4.85
C ALA A 32 -11.12 5.51 -3.96
N VAL A 33 -12.33 5.27 -4.49
CA VAL A 33 -13.57 5.34 -3.70
C VAL A 33 -13.59 4.20 -2.69
N PHE A 34 -13.21 2.99 -3.12
CA PHE A 34 -13.12 1.83 -2.24
C PHE A 34 -12.16 2.06 -1.05
N LEU A 35 -10.95 2.57 -1.29
CA LEU A 35 -10.00 2.89 -0.22
C LEU A 35 -10.53 3.98 0.72
N ASN A 36 -11.22 5.00 0.20
CA ASN A 36 -11.86 6.02 1.04
C ASN A 36 -12.95 5.44 1.94
N MET A 37 -13.78 4.54 1.42
CA MET A 37 -14.80 3.85 2.21
C MET A 37 -14.17 2.97 3.30
N LEU A 38 -13.09 2.25 2.98
CA LEU A 38 -12.36 1.45 3.96
C LEU A 38 -11.78 2.32 5.08
N ARG A 39 -11.14 3.45 4.74
CA ARG A 39 -10.61 4.38 5.73
C ARG A 39 -11.70 4.91 6.66
N TYR A 40 -12.81 5.36 6.09
CA TYR A 40 -13.96 5.84 6.86
C TYR A 40 -14.52 4.75 7.80
N LYS A 41 -14.70 3.51 7.30
CA LYS A 41 -15.20 2.40 8.13
C LYS A 41 -14.22 1.91 9.18
N ALA A 42 -12.92 1.98 8.91
CA ALA A 42 -11.90 1.68 9.91
C ALA A 42 -11.97 2.69 11.07
N GLU A 43 -12.07 4.00 10.76
CA GLU A 43 -12.22 5.05 11.76
C GLU A 43 -13.49 4.86 12.60
N GLU A 44 -14.64 4.59 11.96
CA GLU A 44 -15.91 4.28 12.65
C GLU A 44 -15.80 3.09 13.60
N ALA A 45 -14.99 2.08 13.25
CA ALA A 45 -14.75 0.88 14.06
C ALA A 45 -13.62 1.04 15.08
N GLY A 46 -12.99 2.22 15.20
CA GLY A 46 -11.81 2.43 16.05
C GLY A 46 -10.60 1.59 15.64
N SER A 47 -10.53 1.19 14.37
CA SER A 47 -9.46 0.37 13.79
C SER A 47 -8.47 1.24 13.01
N GLU A 48 -7.20 0.81 12.98
CA GLU A 48 -6.18 1.48 12.18
C GLU A 48 -6.27 1.06 10.71
N PHE A 49 -6.00 2.01 9.80
CA PHE A 49 -5.95 1.78 8.36
C PHE A 49 -4.64 2.31 7.79
N PHE A 50 -3.93 1.45 7.06
CA PHE A 50 -2.65 1.78 6.45
C PHE A 50 -2.66 1.53 4.94
N GLU A 51 -2.18 2.50 4.17
CA GLU A 51 -1.98 2.32 2.72
C GLU A 51 -0.60 1.72 2.44
N ALA A 52 -0.60 0.49 1.96
CA ALA A 52 0.61 -0.29 1.76
C ALA A 52 1.45 0.20 0.56
N ARG A 53 2.76 0.38 0.79
CA ARG A 53 3.76 0.72 -0.24
C ARG A 53 4.42 -0.45 -1.01
N PRO A 54 4.50 -1.70 -0.51
CA PRO A 54 5.23 -2.75 -1.22
C PRO A 54 4.54 -3.18 -2.53
N LYS A 55 5.22 -4.01 -3.33
CA LYS A 55 4.64 -4.74 -4.48
C LYS A 55 4.22 -6.15 -4.03
N PRO A 56 3.05 -6.33 -3.39
CA PRO A 56 2.74 -7.55 -2.66
C PRO A 56 2.59 -8.78 -3.56
N SER A 57 2.14 -8.62 -4.81
CA SER A 57 1.99 -9.72 -5.76
C SER A 57 3.32 -10.29 -6.28
N GLN A 58 4.41 -9.53 -6.18
CA GLN A 58 5.74 -9.91 -6.66
C GLN A 58 6.69 -10.24 -5.52
N ARG A 59 6.54 -9.63 -4.35
CA ARG A 59 7.41 -9.86 -3.20
C ARG A 59 7.14 -11.23 -2.57
N CYS A 60 8.20 -11.98 -2.28
CA CYS A 60 8.08 -13.24 -1.56
C CYS A 60 7.87 -12.97 -0.06
N PRO A 61 6.86 -13.58 0.59
CA PRO A 61 6.63 -13.41 2.03
C PRO A 61 7.67 -14.12 2.91
N ASP A 62 8.42 -15.08 2.35
CA ASP A 62 9.37 -15.89 3.11
C ASP A 62 10.79 -15.28 3.06
N CYS A 63 11.23 -14.75 1.91
CA CYS A 63 12.59 -14.20 1.75
C CYS A 63 12.66 -12.74 1.27
N GLY A 64 11.52 -12.11 0.98
CA GLY A 64 11.47 -10.71 0.54
C GLY A 64 11.91 -10.43 -0.91
N THR A 65 12.43 -11.42 -1.64
CA THR A 65 12.86 -11.25 -3.04
C THR A 65 11.68 -10.92 -3.96
N LEU A 66 11.90 -10.04 -4.95
CA LEU A 66 10.91 -9.73 -5.98
C LEU A 66 10.95 -10.79 -7.08
N CYS A 67 9.85 -11.52 -7.22
CA CYS A 67 9.62 -12.50 -8.28
C CYS A 67 8.73 -11.86 -9.34
N ASN A 68 9.33 -11.39 -10.44
CA ASN A 68 8.58 -10.85 -11.59
C ASN A 68 7.69 -11.94 -12.21
N LYS A 69 6.44 -11.60 -12.46
CA LYS A 69 5.43 -12.50 -13.01
C LYS A 69 4.35 -11.75 -13.77
N GLY A 70 3.76 -12.41 -14.77
CA GLY A 70 2.65 -11.87 -15.54
C GLY A 70 1.33 -11.90 -14.78
N LEU A 71 0.34 -11.13 -15.23
CA LEU A 71 -1.00 -11.08 -14.60
C LEU A 71 -1.74 -12.43 -14.66
N SER A 72 -1.46 -13.26 -15.65
CA SER A 72 -2.01 -14.62 -15.80
C SER A 72 -1.43 -15.62 -14.81
N GLU A 73 -0.26 -15.36 -14.22
CA GLU A 73 0.37 -16.26 -13.27
C GLU A 73 -0.28 -16.12 -11.90
N ARG A 74 -1.09 -17.12 -11.51
CA ARG A 74 -1.87 -17.13 -10.26
C ARG A 74 -1.17 -17.86 -9.10
N GLN A 75 -0.03 -18.48 -9.34
CA GLN A 75 0.84 -19.03 -8.30
C GLN A 75 2.04 -18.12 -8.04
N HIS A 76 2.48 -18.08 -6.80
CA HIS A 76 3.75 -17.50 -6.39
C HIS A 76 4.75 -18.61 -6.18
N ARG A 77 5.81 -18.63 -6.99
CA ARG A 77 6.98 -19.49 -6.84
C ARG A 77 8.21 -18.62 -6.67
N CYS A 78 9.02 -18.93 -5.67
CA CYS A 78 10.29 -18.26 -5.39
C CYS A 78 11.43 -19.27 -5.27
N GLY A 79 12.65 -18.87 -5.62
CA GLY A 79 13.85 -19.70 -5.48
C GLY A 79 14.17 -20.11 -4.04
N CYS A 80 13.59 -19.44 -3.03
CA CYS A 80 13.72 -19.84 -1.63
C CYS A 80 12.86 -21.06 -1.22
N GLY A 81 12.05 -21.61 -2.13
CA GLY A 81 11.13 -22.73 -1.86
C GLY A 81 9.67 -22.33 -1.60
N CYS A 82 9.38 -21.04 -1.47
CA CYS A 82 8.03 -20.53 -1.30
C CYS A 82 7.14 -20.86 -2.51
N SER A 83 6.06 -21.62 -2.29
CA SER A 83 5.08 -22.00 -3.31
C SER A 83 3.64 -21.94 -2.77
N LEU A 84 2.87 -20.92 -3.18
CA LEU A 84 1.46 -20.74 -2.76
C LEU A 84 0.68 -19.89 -3.77
N GLY A 85 -0.64 -19.75 -3.58
CA GLY A 85 -1.43 -18.83 -4.41
C GLY A 85 -0.93 -17.39 -4.33
N ARG A 86 -0.87 -16.68 -5.47
CA ARG A 86 -0.35 -15.31 -5.57
C ARG A 86 -1.05 -14.35 -4.61
N ASP A 87 -2.37 -14.46 -4.50
CA ASP A 87 -3.18 -13.56 -3.67
C ASP A 87 -2.95 -13.87 -2.17
N LYS A 88 -2.72 -15.14 -1.82
CA LYS A 88 -2.31 -15.54 -0.46
C LYS A 88 -0.89 -15.06 -0.12
N ALA A 89 0.04 -15.11 -1.08
CA ALA A 89 1.38 -14.55 -0.91
C ALA A 89 1.32 -13.03 -0.68
N ALA A 90 0.53 -12.32 -1.49
CA ALA A 90 0.31 -10.90 -1.35
C ALA A 90 -0.28 -10.54 0.02
N ALA A 91 -1.28 -11.27 0.50
CA ALA A 91 -1.86 -11.06 1.82
C ALA A 91 -0.82 -11.22 2.95
N ARG A 92 0.05 -12.24 2.87
CA ARG A 92 1.13 -12.44 3.85
C ARG A 92 2.13 -11.28 3.86
N VAL A 93 2.52 -10.80 2.67
CA VAL A 93 3.42 -9.63 2.55
C VAL A 93 2.77 -8.38 3.16
N LEU A 94 1.48 -8.14 2.89
CA LEU A 94 0.76 -6.99 3.43
C LEU A 94 0.58 -7.07 4.95
N LEU A 95 0.31 -8.26 5.49
CA LEU A 95 0.23 -8.47 6.94
C LEU A 95 1.57 -8.18 7.61
N GLN A 96 2.67 -8.74 7.09
CA GLN A 96 4.02 -8.49 7.62
C GLN A 96 4.35 -6.99 7.60
N TRP A 97 4.07 -6.31 6.49
CA TRP A 97 4.29 -4.87 6.38
C TRP A 97 3.40 -4.07 7.35
N GLY A 98 2.12 -4.40 7.46
CA GLY A 98 1.19 -3.70 8.34
C GLY A 98 1.55 -3.85 9.83
N LEU A 99 2.01 -5.03 10.26
CA LEU A 99 2.48 -5.25 11.63
C LEU A 99 3.74 -4.42 11.94
N GLN A 100 4.67 -4.35 10.99
CA GLN A 100 5.87 -3.52 11.14
C GLN A 100 5.53 -2.03 11.21
N GLU A 101 4.59 -1.58 10.38
CA GLU A 101 4.15 -0.18 10.37
C GLU A 101 3.43 0.20 11.66
N ALA A 102 2.57 -0.67 12.18
CA ALA A 102 1.91 -0.47 13.46
C ALA A 102 2.93 -0.40 14.63
N GLN A 103 3.96 -1.25 14.60
CA GLN A 103 5.05 -1.19 15.58
C GLN A 103 5.79 0.16 15.53
N ARG A 104 6.22 0.58 14.33
CA ARG A 104 6.89 1.87 14.12
C ARG A 104 6.07 3.05 14.67
N LEU A 105 4.78 3.09 14.37
CA LEU A 105 3.89 4.17 14.84
C LEU A 105 3.70 4.13 16.35
N ASN A 106 3.62 2.94 16.95
CA ASN A 106 3.53 2.82 18.41
C ASN A 106 4.80 3.30 19.11
N GLU A 107 5.98 3.01 18.55
CA GLU A 107 7.27 3.52 19.06
C GLU A 107 7.32 5.06 18.99
N GLU A 108 6.96 5.65 17.85
CA GLU A 108 6.90 7.11 17.66
C GLU A 108 5.90 7.79 18.61
N ARG A 109 4.75 7.14 18.88
CA ARG A 109 3.77 7.61 19.86
C ARG A 109 4.33 7.56 21.29
N MET A 110 5.12 6.55 21.65
CA MET A 110 5.72 6.45 22.98
C MET A 110 6.83 7.49 23.19
N GLU A 111 7.67 7.74 22.19
CA GLU A 111 8.70 8.77 22.22
C GLU A 111 8.12 10.18 22.36
N THR A 112 7.05 10.49 21.63
CA THR A 112 6.36 11.79 21.73
C THR A 112 5.74 12.01 23.10
N ILE A 113 5.13 10.98 23.71
CA ILE A 113 4.59 11.06 25.08
C ILE A 113 5.72 11.30 26.11
N SER A 114 6.85 10.61 25.99
CA SER A 114 8.01 10.80 26.87
C SER A 114 8.59 12.21 26.76
N THR A 115 8.65 12.77 25.56
CA THR A 115 9.16 14.13 25.31
C THR A 115 8.20 15.19 25.86
N ALA A 116 6.88 15.02 25.69
CA ALA A 116 5.87 15.91 26.26
C ALA A 116 5.82 15.86 27.80
N GLY A 117 6.17 14.73 28.41
CA GLY A 117 6.33 14.58 29.86
C GLY A 117 7.62 15.18 30.42
N THR A 118 8.59 15.53 29.57
CA THR A 118 9.84 16.21 29.98
C THR A 118 9.63 17.73 30.04
N VAL A 119 8.60 18.18 30.77
CA VAL A 119 8.61 19.54 31.33
C VAL A 119 9.71 19.55 32.39
N VAL A 120 10.91 19.96 31.98
CA VAL A 120 12.06 20.15 32.85
C VAL A 120 11.65 21.13 33.94
N GLY A 121 11.33 20.60 35.11
CA GLY A 121 11.38 21.32 36.36
C GLY A 121 12.84 21.66 36.66
N GLN A 122 13.35 22.71 36.03
CA GLN A 122 14.54 23.40 36.52
C GLN A 122 14.06 24.56 37.39
N ALA A 123 13.87 24.23 38.67
CA ALA A 123 14.07 25.19 39.73
C ALA A 123 15.57 25.53 39.80
N ALA A 124 15.90 26.81 39.73
CA ALA A 124 17.11 27.42 40.27
C ALA A 124 16.72 28.89 40.55
N ALA A 125 16.42 29.23 41.81
CA ALA A 125 17.35 29.65 42.87
C ALA A 125 17.74 31.12 42.71
#